data_AF-A0A2M9ILP3-F1
#
_entry.id   AF-A0A2M9ILP3-F1
#
_cell.length_a   1.000
_cell.length_b   1.000
_cell.length_c   1.000
_cell.angle_alpha   90.00
_cell.angle_beta   90.00
_cell.angle_gamma   90.00
#
_symmetry.space_group_name_H-M   'P 1'
#
loop_
_entity.id
_entity.type
_entity.pdbx_description
1 polymer ?
#
loop_
_entity_poly.entity_id
_entity_poly.type
_entity_poly.pdbx_seq_one_letter_code
_entity_poly.pdbx_strand_id
1 'polypeptide(L)'
;MVDLRFRLAHDADLAAVVRLRDDAARWMLAQGVTGQWRPGELGGDHFRRIMQSGELWLAEAADRVVGAWELWWEDEDAWGPQPPTAGYVHRLMVDHDRVPPGTGRELLRVAERRVAEAGRPLVRLDCLAGNARLNAYYLDAGYQVVGRKEGKPQPGGTPKSFTLLEKSVRDGGE
;
A
#
# COMPACT_ATOMS: atom_id res chain seq x y z
N MET A 1 -21.68 8.82 4.95
CA MET A 1 -20.21 8.81 4.83
C MET A 1 -19.71 8.04 6.03
N VAL A 2 -18.89 7.01 5.84
CA VAL A 2 -18.30 6.29 6.99
C VAL A 2 -17.24 7.24 7.57
N ASP A 3 -17.35 7.58 8.86
CA ASP A 3 -16.34 8.40 9.53
C ASP A 3 -15.11 7.52 9.80
N LEU A 4 -14.03 7.77 9.07
CA LEU A 4 -12.78 7.02 9.19
C LEU A 4 -11.82 7.75 10.14
N ARG A 5 -11.36 7.03 11.15
CA ARG A 5 -10.29 7.48 12.04
C ARG A 5 -8.98 6.81 11.64
N PHE A 6 -7.92 7.60 11.53
CA PHE A 6 -6.61 7.11 11.13
C PHE A 6 -5.63 7.17 12.29
N ARG A 7 -4.90 6.09 12.55
CA ARG A 7 -3.87 6.01 13.59
C ARG A 7 -2.76 5.05 13.22
N LEU A 8 -1.61 5.20 13.88
CA LEU A 8 -0.56 4.19 13.86
C LEU A 8 -1.03 2.92 14.60
N ALA A 9 -0.62 1.78 14.06
CA ALA A 9 -0.80 0.49 14.69
C ALA A 9 0.15 0.30 15.88
N HIS A 10 -0.28 -0.52 16.84
CA HIS A 10 0.57 -1.06 17.91
C HIS A 10 0.51 -2.60 17.90
N ASP A 11 1.33 -3.27 18.73
CA ASP A 11 1.45 -4.74 18.73
C ASP A 11 0.11 -5.49 18.88
N ALA A 12 -0.85 -4.94 19.64
CA ALA A 12 -2.16 -5.57 19.82
C ALA A 12 -3.03 -5.54 18.54
N ASP A 13 -2.69 -4.72 17.53
CA ASP A 13 -3.42 -4.65 16.25
C ASP A 13 -2.95 -5.69 15.24
N LEU A 14 -1.76 -6.28 15.43
CA LEU A 14 -1.11 -7.14 14.43
C LEU A 14 -2.01 -8.29 13.99
N ALA A 15 -2.76 -8.89 14.92
CA ALA A 15 -3.71 -9.95 14.60
C ALA A 15 -4.85 -9.45 13.70
N ALA A 16 -5.32 -8.21 13.87
CA ALA A 16 -6.35 -7.62 13.02
C ALA A 16 -5.80 -7.28 11.63
N VAL A 17 -4.58 -6.76 11.54
CA VAL A 17 -3.93 -6.44 10.26
C VAL A 17 -3.67 -7.70 9.43
N VAL A 18 -3.17 -8.78 10.05
CA VAL A 18 -2.97 -10.06 9.37
C VAL A 18 -4.30 -10.59 8.82
N ARG A 19 -5.37 -10.54 9.61
CA ARG A 19 -6.71 -10.95 9.15
C ARG A 19 -7.18 -10.11 7.96
N LEU A 20 -7.13 -8.78 8.07
CA LEU A 20 -7.51 -7.85 7.01
C LEU A 20 -6.74 -8.14 5.71
N ARG A 21 -5.44 -8.38 5.82
CA ARG A 21 -4.57 -8.68 4.68
C ARG A 21 -4.93 -10.00 4.02
N ASP A 22 -5.24 -11.03 4.82
CA ASP A 22 -5.68 -12.33 4.32
C ASP A 22 -7.08 -12.28 3.70
N ASP A 23 -7.99 -11.49 4.25
CA ASP A 23 -9.31 -11.22 3.68
C ASP A 23 -9.20 -10.50 2.34
N ALA A 24 -8.35 -9.47 2.25
CA ALA A 24 -8.06 -8.80 0.99
C ALA A 24 -7.46 -9.76 -0.04
N ALA A 25 -6.53 -10.64 0.37
CA ALA A 25 -5.97 -11.67 -0.52
C ALA A 25 -7.04 -12.65 -1.02
N ARG A 26 -7.95 -13.10 -0.15
CA ARG A 26 -9.10 -13.95 -0.54
C ARG A 26 -10.02 -13.24 -1.52
N TRP A 27 -10.33 -11.96 -1.27
CA TRP A 27 -11.14 -11.15 -2.17
C TRP A 27 -10.49 -11.01 -3.55
N MET A 28 -9.19 -10.73 -3.61
CA MET A 28 -8.45 -10.63 -4.88
C MET A 28 -8.52 -11.93 -5.69
N LEU A 29 -8.33 -13.08 -5.04
CA LEU A 29 -8.45 -14.38 -5.69
C LEU A 29 -9.87 -14.62 -6.21
N ALA A 30 -10.91 -14.25 -5.45
CA ALA A 30 -12.30 -14.35 -5.87
C ALA A 30 -12.62 -13.44 -7.09
N GLN A 31 -11.92 -12.32 -7.23
CA GLN A 31 -12.01 -11.44 -8.41
C GLN A 31 -11.12 -11.88 -9.59
N GLY A 32 -10.46 -13.04 -9.50
CA GLY A 32 -9.56 -13.54 -10.53
C GLY A 32 -8.20 -12.84 -10.59
N VAL A 33 -7.88 -11.97 -9.63
CA VAL A 33 -6.57 -11.33 -9.52
C VAL A 33 -5.60 -12.31 -8.86
N THR A 34 -4.82 -13.00 -9.68
CA THR A 34 -3.85 -14.00 -9.22
C THR A 34 -2.42 -13.45 -9.23
N GLY A 35 -1.56 -14.00 -8.37
CA GLY A 35 -0.14 -13.67 -8.36
C GLY A 35 0.26 -12.41 -7.56
N GLN A 36 -0.70 -11.66 -7.00
CA GLN A 36 -0.41 -10.50 -6.15
C GLN A 36 -0.20 -10.90 -4.69
N TRP A 37 -1.25 -11.32 -3.97
CA TRP A 37 -1.18 -11.76 -2.57
C TRP A 37 -1.72 -13.17 -2.39
N ARG A 38 -1.21 -13.86 -1.35
CA ARG A 38 -1.74 -15.16 -0.92
C ARG A 38 -2.13 -15.10 0.57
N PRO A 39 -3.29 -15.66 0.96
CA PRO A 39 -3.63 -15.81 2.38
C PRO A 39 -2.52 -16.56 3.13
N GLY A 40 -2.16 -16.11 4.33
CA GLY A 40 -1.12 -16.72 5.16
C GLY A 40 0.32 -16.43 4.74
N GLU A 41 0.55 -15.68 3.65
CA GLU A 41 1.92 -15.34 3.19
C GLU A 41 2.68 -14.42 4.16
N LEU A 42 1.99 -13.61 4.97
CA LEU A 42 2.58 -12.69 5.94
C LEU A 42 1.88 -12.81 7.29
N GLY A 43 2.68 -12.95 8.34
CA GLY A 43 2.22 -12.97 9.73
C GLY A 43 2.56 -11.68 10.48
N GLY A 44 2.24 -11.66 11.77
CA GLY A 44 2.46 -10.49 12.64
C GLY A 44 3.92 -10.03 12.70
N ASP A 45 4.88 -10.94 12.57
CA ASP A 45 6.31 -10.60 12.60
C ASP A 45 6.76 -9.74 11.41
N HIS A 46 6.07 -9.84 10.26
CA HIS A 46 6.32 -8.92 9.14
C HIS A 46 5.91 -7.50 9.52
N PHE A 47 4.67 -7.33 9.96
CA PHE A 47 4.12 -6.03 10.33
C PHE A 47 4.84 -5.40 11.52
N ARG A 48 5.26 -6.21 12.50
CA ARG A 48 6.09 -5.73 13.61
C ARG A 48 7.43 -5.17 13.15
N ARG A 49 8.09 -5.80 12.16
CA ARG A 49 9.33 -5.26 11.57
C ARG A 49 9.08 -3.95 10.86
N ILE A 50 7.97 -3.81 10.12
CA ILE A 50 7.62 -2.55 9.46
C ILE A 50 7.42 -1.43 10.48
N MET A 51 6.79 -1.70 11.63
CA MET A 51 6.65 -0.71 12.70
C MET A 51 7.97 -0.25 13.34
N GLN A 52 9.09 -0.96 13.11
CA GLN A 52 10.41 -0.58 13.64
C GLN A 52 11.18 0.38 12.73
N SER A 53 10.99 0.29 11.40
CA SER A 53 11.74 1.07 10.41
C SER A 53 10.87 1.97 9.53
N GLY A 54 9.56 1.84 9.61
CA GLY A 54 8.57 2.61 8.88
C GLY A 54 7.31 2.77 9.72
N GLU A 55 6.16 2.81 9.06
CA GLU A 55 4.88 3.04 9.70
C GLU A 55 3.85 2.04 9.20
N LEU A 56 3.05 1.52 10.13
CA LEU A 56 1.86 0.74 9.83
C LEU A 56 0.66 1.54 10.30
N TRP A 57 -0.19 1.92 9.36
CA TRP A 57 -1.36 2.75 9.63
C TRP A 57 -2.64 1.94 9.52
N LEU A 58 -3.62 2.31 10.34
CA LEU A 58 -4.94 1.73 10.39
C LEU A 58 -5.98 2.80 10.08
N ALA A 59 -7.03 2.40 9.38
CA ALA A 59 -8.28 3.13 9.28
C ALA A 59 -9.36 2.37 10.06
N GLU A 60 -10.02 3.08 10.96
CA GLU A 60 -11.04 2.53 11.85
C GLU A 60 -12.40 3.16 11.57
N ALA A 61 -13.42 2.31 11.54
CA ALA A 61 -14.83 2.71 11.49
C ALA A 61 -15.62 1.92 12.53
N ALA A 62 -16.40 2.60 13.37
CA ALA A 62 -17.17 1.96 14.45
C ALA A 62 -16.34 0.98 15.29
N ASP A 63 -15.16 1.43 15.74
CA ASP A 63 -14.19 0.69 16.56
C ASP A 63 -13.67 -0.61 15.95
N ARG A 64 -13.66 -0.70 14.61
CA ARG A 64 -13.10 -1.81 13.86
C ARG A 64 -12.08 -1.33 12.84
N VAL A 65 -10.99 -2.06 12.69
CA VAL A 65 -10.04 -1.88 11.59
C VAL A 65 -10.73 -2.28 10.29
N VAL A 66 -10.88 -1.32 9.38
CA VAL A 66 -11.51 -1.49 8.07
C VAL A 66 -10.57 -1.18 6.90
N GLY A 67 -9.40 -0.64 7.20
CA GLY A 67 -8.33 -0.43 6.23
C GLY A 67 -6.98 -0.35 6.91
N ALA A 68 -5.92 -0.59 6.14
CA ALA A 68 -4.56 -0.44 6.61
C ALA A 68 -3.60 -0.18 5.43
N TRP A 69 -2.46 0.41 5.71
CA TRP A 69 -1.36 0.49 4.75
C TRP A 69 -0.02 0.54 5.47
N GLU A 70 1.03 0.14 4.77
CA GLU A 70 2.40 0.34 5.19
C GLU A 70 2.95 1.60 4.52
N LEU A 71 3.68 2.41 5.27
CA LEU A 71 4.42 3.55 4.74
C LEU A 71 5.90 3.36 5.09
N TRP A 72 6.72 3.20 4.06
CA TRP A 72 8.15 3.00 4.21
C TRP A 72 8.88 4.29 3.83
N TRP A 73 10.05 4.50 4.43
CA TRP A 73 10.89 5.65 4.15
C TRP A 73 12.04 5.35 3.19
N GLU A 74 12.33 4.06 2.98
CA GLU A 74 13.33 3.55 2.05
C GLU A 74 12.79 2.26 1.45
N ASP A 75 12.98 2.06 0.14
CA ASP A 75 12.60 0.84 -0.59
C ASP A 75 13.65 0.56 -1.67
N GLU A 76 14.87 0.25 -1.23
CA GLU A 76 15.97 -0.06 -2.13
C GLU A 76 15.71 -1.32 -2.95
N ASP A 77 14.93 -2.26 -2.40
CA ASP A 77 14.58 -3.47 -3.11
C ASP A 77 13.85 -3.13 -4.42
N ALA A 78 12.85 -2.25 -4.40
CA ALA A 78 12.10 -1.89 -5.62
C ALA A 78 12.70 -0.72 -6.42
N TRP A 79 13.27 0.28 -5.74
CA TRP A 79 13.69 1.54 -6.37
C TRP A 79 15.21 1.74 -6.44
N GLY A 80 15.99 0.81 -5.88
CA GLY A 80 17.43 0.98 -5.67
C GLY A 80 17.74 2.10 -4.68
N PRO A 81 19.02 2.47 -4.51
CA PRO A 81 19.41 3.61 -3.68
C PRO A 81 18.75 4.90 -4.17
N GLN A 82 18.03 5.60 -3.30
CA GLN A 82 17.30 6.82 -3.62
C GLN A 82 17.61 7.92 -2.60
N PRO A 83 17.64 9.20 -3.01
CA PRO A 83 17.69 10.29 -2.05
C PRO A 83 16.40 10.29 -1.19
N PRO A 84 16.45 10.78 0.07
CA PRO A 84 15.34 10.71 1.03
C PRO A 84 14.23 11.75 0.71
N THR A 85 13.69 11.69 -0.50
CA THR A 85 12.74 12.64 -1.08
C THR A 85 11.34 12.06 -1.24
N ALA A 86 11.18 10.74 -1.06
CA ALA A 86 9.93 10.04 -1.29
C ALA A 86 9.50 9.17 -0.11
N GLY A 87 8.21 9.12 0.22
CA GLY A 87 7.64 8.04 1.03
C GLY A 87 7.07 6.94 0.12
N TYR A 88 7.15 5.68 0.55
CA TYR A 88 6.76 4.52 -0.25
C TYR A 88 5.52 3.85 0.35
N VAL A 89 4.40 3.89 -0.36
CA VAL A 89 3.14 3.32 0.10
C VAL A 89 3.06 1.86 -0.35
N HIS A 90 3.02 0.95 0.61
CA HIS A 90 2.86 -0.48 0.37
C HIS A 90 1.59 -1.01 1.00
N ARG A 91 1.09 -2.11 0.41
CA ARG A 91 0.00 -2.92 0.96
C ARG A 91 -1.21 -2.11 1.41
N LEU A 92 -1.76 -1.30 0.52
CA LEU A 92 -3.01 -0.62 0.76
C LEU A 92 -4.16 -1.65 0.80
N MET A 93 -4.72 -1.87 1.98
CA MET A 93 -5.72 -2.91 2.28
C MET A 93 -7.04 -2.26 2.71
N VAL A 94 -8.16 -2.81 2.23
CA VAL A 94 -9.51 -2.42 2.63
C VAL A 94 -10.37 -3.65 2.89
N ASP A 95 -11.27 -3.56 3.85
CA ASP A 95 -12.33 -4.55 4.07
C ASP A 95 -13.45 -4.31 3.05
N HIS A 96 -13.34 -4.95 1.89
CA HIS A 96 -14.26 -4.79 0.76
C HIS A 96 -15.73 -5.10 1.08
N ASP A 97 -16.01 -5.86 2.14
CA ASP A 97 -17.39 -6.22 2.52
C ASP A 97 -18.05 -5.15 3.40
N ARG A 98 -17.26 -4.23 3.97
CA ARG A 98 -17.72 -3.30 5.01
C ARG A 98 -17.52 -1.83 4.68
N VAL A 99 -16.66 -1.52 3.71
CA VAL A 99 -16.38 -0.13 3.33
C VAL A 99 -16.94 0.19 1.95
N PRO A 100 -17.44 1.41 1.74
CA PRO A 100 -17.92 1.81 0.42
C PRO A 100 -16.78 1.87 -0.60
N PRO A 101 -17.10 1.73 -1.90
CA PRO A 101 -16.17 2.06 -2.97
C PRO A 101 -15.56 3.45 -2.76
N GLY A 102 -14.25 3.57 -3.04
CA GLY A 102 -13.51 4.83 -2.83
C GLY A 102 -12.73 4.91 -1.52
N THR A 103 -12.98 4.02 -0.55
CA THR A 103 -12.21 3.99 0.72
C THR A 103 -10.69 3.84 0.48
N GLY A 104 -10.29 3.05 -0.53
CA GLY A 104 -8.90 2.94 -0.95
C GLY A 104 -8.27 4.28 -1.37
N ARG A 105 -9.05 5.20 -1.97
CA ARG A 105 -8.56 6.52 -2.35
C ARG A 105 -8.37 7.42 -1.14
N GLU A 106 -9.24 7.27 -0.15
CA GLU A 106 -9.14 8.02 1.09
C GLU A 106 -7.89 7.61 1.86
N LEU A 107 -7.65 6.30 2.04
CA LEU A 107 -6.41 5.76 2.60
C LEU A 107 -5.16 6.31 1.89
N LEU A 108 -5.18 6.30 0.55
CA LEU A 108 -4.06 6.78 -0.25
C LEU A 108 -3.80 8.28 -0.03
N ARG A 109 -4.84 9.11 0.06
CA ARG A 109 -4.70 10.55 0.36
C ARG A 109 -4.15 10.81 1.76
N VAL A 110 -4.52 9.99 2.75
CA VAL A 110 -3.95 10.09 4.10
C VAL A 110 -2.47 9.73 4.09
N ALA A 111 -2.08 8.67 3.37
CA ALA A 111 -0.69 8.31 3.18
C ALA A 111 0.10 9.43 2.47
N GLU A 112 -0.46 10.01 1.40
CA GLU A 112 0.14 11.11 0.67
C GLU A 112 0.41 12.33 1.56
N ARG A 113 -0.59 12.73 2.36
CA ARG A 113 -0.45 13.83 3.32
C ARG A 113 0.60 13.53 4.38
N ARG A 114 0.63 12.31 4.94
CA ARG A 114 1.63 11.91 5.94
C ARG A 114 3.06 12.03 5.40
N VAL A 115 3.27 11.74 4.12
CA VAL A 115 4.56 11.90 3.43
C VAL A 115 4.93 13.37 3.26
N ALA A 116 3.98 14.22 2.87
CA ALA A 116 4.18 15.66 2.79
C ALA A 116 4.52 16.27 4.16
N GLU A 117 3.79 15.89 5.22
CA GLU A 117 4.05 16.27 6.61
C GLU A 117 5.44 15.83 7.11
N ALA A 118 6.01 14.76 6.54
CA ALA A 118 7.38 14.33 6.80
C ALA A 118 8.44 15.15 6.03
N GLY A 119 8.03 16.18 5.28
CA GLY A 119 8.91 17.03 4.47
C GLY A 119 9.37 16.37 3.16
N ARG A 120 8.76 15.26 2.74
CA ARG A 120 9.13 14.55 1.51
C ARG A 120 8.24 15.00 0.35
N PRO A 121 8.80 15.52 -0.75
CA PRO A 121 8.01 16.06 -1.87
C PRO A 121 7.32 14.99 -2.75
N LEU A 122 7.69 13.72 -2.62
CA LEU A 122 7.21 12.65 -3.50
C LEU A 122 6.56 11.52 -2.71
N VAL A 123 5.55 10.89 -3.32
CA VAL A 123 5.05 9.59 -2.90
C VAL A 123 5.29 8.61 -4.02
N ARG A 124 5.80 7.44 -3.66
CA ARG A 124 6.11 6.34 -4.57
C ARG A 124 5.34 5.10 -4.19
N LEU A 125 5.04 4.29 -5.19
CA LEU A 125 4.46 2.96 -5.02
C LEU A 125 4.84 2.08 -6.20
N ASP A 126 4.79 0.78 -5.98
CA ASP A 126 4.92 -0.23 -7.02
C ASP A 126 3.64 -1.06 -7.12
N CYS A 127 3.36 -1.56 -8.33
CA CYS A 127 2.26 -2.49 -8.53
C CYS A 127 2.61 -3.50 -9.62
N LEU A 128 1.95 -4.67 -9.60
CA LEU A 128 2.13 -5.68 -10.64
C LEU A 128 1.84 -5.09 -12.03
N ALA A 129 2.82 -5.18 -12.93
CA ALA A 129 2.71 -4.60 -14.27
C ALA A 129 1.57 -5.24 -15.09
N GLY A 130 1.23 -6.50 -14.82
CA GLY A 130 0.10 -7.19 -15.44
C GLY A 130 -1.28 -6.78 -14.90
N ASN A 131 -1.35 -6.00 -13.81
CA ASN A 131 -2.62 -5.57 -13.22
C ASN A 131 -3.05 -4.22 -13.81
N ALA A 132 -3.60 -4.24 -15.03
CA ALA A 132 -4.00 -3.02 -15.74
C ALA A 132 -5.01 -2.17 -14.96
N ARG A 133 -5.94 -2.82 -14.23
CA ARG A 133 -6.92 -2.12 -13.38
C ARG A 133 -6.25 -1.35 -12.24
N LEU A 134 -5.26 -1.94 -11.59
CA LEU A 134 -4.53 -1.28 -10.50
C LEU A 134 -3.60 -0.18 -11.02
N ASN A 135 -3.01 -0.35 -12.20
CA ASN A 135 -2.26 0.72 -12.87
C ASN A 135 -3.18 1.92 -13.19
N ALA A 136 -4.32 1.68 -13.84
CA ALA A 136 -5.31 2.72 -14.13
C ALA A 136 -5.80 3.41 -12.85
N TYR A 137 -6.03 2.63 -11.79
CA TYR A 137 -6.33 3.18 -10.47
C TYR A 137 -5.24 4.18 -10.05
N TYR A 138 -3.96 3.86 -10.02
CA TYR A 138 -2.97 4.85 -9.58
C TYR A 138 -2.82 6.05 -10.52
N LEU A 139 -2.90 5.84 -11.83
CA LEU A 139 -2.89 6.93 -12.82
C LEU A 139 -4.03 7.93 -12.58
N ASP A 140 -5.26 7.44 -12.34
CA ASP A 140 -6.43 8.27 -12.03
C ASP A 140 -6.30 9.01 -10.68
N ALA A 141 -5.38 8.59 -9.79
CA ALA A 141 -5.04 9.33 -8.57
C ALA A 141 -3.98 10.42 -8.79
N GLY A 142 -3.50 10.60 -10.02
CA GLY A 142 -2.47 11.57 -10.38
C GLY A 142 -1.04 11.04 -10.25
N TYR A 143 -0.86 9.72 -10.13
CA TYR A 143 0.47 9.12 -10.24
C TYR A 143 0.90 9.03 -11.70
N GLN A 144 2.21 9.03 -11.91
CA GLN A 144 2.84 8.87 -13.20
C GLN A 144 3.76 7.64 -13.18
N VAL A 145 3.80 6.91 -14.29
CA VAL A 145 4.74 5.79 -14.45
C VAL A 145 6.13 6.37 -14.70
N VAL A 146 7.09 5.98 -13.86
CA VAL A 146 8.48 6.46 -13.93
C VAL A 146 9.49 5.33 -14.14
N GLY A 147 9.03 4.08 -14.10
CA GLY A 147 9.90 2.95 -14.37
C GLY A 147 9.19 1.61 -14.35
N ARG A 148 9.98 0.58 -14.60
CA ARG A 148 9.58 -0.81 -14.50
C ARG A 148 10.70 -1.59 -13.83
N LYS A 149 10.35 -2.37 -12.82
CA LYS A 149 11.26 -3.34 -12.22
C LYS A 149 10.92 -4.73 -12.72
N GLU A 150 11.88 -5.40 -13.32
CA GLU A 150 11.74 -6.82 -13.65
C GLU A 150 11.95 -7.65 -12.38
N GLY A 151 11.01 -8.54 -12.10
CA GLY A 151 11.19 -9.50 -11.01
C GLY A 151 12.26 -10.51 -11.37
N LYS A 152 12.95 -11.03 -10.34
CA LYS A 152 13.90 -12.11 -10.52
C LYS A 152 13.21 -13.32 -11.16
N PRO A 153 13.84 -13.99 -12.16
CA PRO A 153 13.32 -15.24 -12.69
C PRO A 153 13.15 -16.25 -11.56
N GLN A 154 11.95 -16.84 -11.43
CA GLN A 154 11.74 -17.99 -10.54
C GLN A 154 11.68 -19.26 -11.39
N PRO A 155 12.38 -20.35 -11.02
CA PRO A 155 12.27 -21.61 -11.74
C PRO A 155 10.81 -22.09 -11.73
N GLY A 156 10.21 -22.19 -12.92
CA GLY A 156 8.83 -22.65 -13.11
C GLY A 156 7.73 -21.57 -13.00
N GLY A 157 8.08 -20.29 -12.83
CA GLY A 157 7.10 -19.20 -12.73
C GLY A 157 7.38 -18.05 -13.71
N THR A 158 6.33 -17.37 -14.18
CA THR A 158 6.49 -16.15 -14.95
C THR A 158 7.10 -15.06 -14.07
N PRO A 159 8.19 -14.39 -14.49
CA PRO A 159 8.80 -13.32 -13.71
C PRO A 159 7.78 -12.19 -13.48
N LYS A 160 7.56 -11.84 -12.21
CA LYS A 160 6.64 -10.76 -11.84
C LYS A 160 7.34 -9.43 -12.10
N SER A 161 6.91 -8.70 -13.13
CA SER A 161 7.36 -7.31 -13.30
C SER A 161 6.45 -6.36 -12.56
N PHE A 162 7.02 -5.27 -12.07
CA PHE A 162 6.34 -4.22 -11.33
C PHE A 162 6.47 -2.90 -12.08
N THR A 163 5.38 -2.15 -12.18
CA THR A 163 5.38 -0.75 -12.62
C THR A 163 5.72 0.10 -11.41
N LEU A 164 6.69 1.01 -11.57
CA LEU A 164 7.07 2.00 -10.57
C LEU A 164 6.33 3.31 -10.86
N LEU A 165 5.59 3.81 -9.88
CA LEU A 165 4.79 5.02 -10.01
C LEU A 165 5.14 6.03 -8.93
N GLU A 166 5.11 7.31 -9.30
CA GLU A 166 5.31 8.41 -8.35
C GLU A 166 4.32 9.56 -8.55
N LYS A 167 4.14 10.35 -7.50
CA LYS A 167 3.29 11.55 -7.48
C LYS A 167 3.94 12.62 -6.61
N SER A 168 3.89 13.88 -7.05
CA SER A 168 4.28 15.02 -6.23
C SER A 168 3.21 15.30 -5.18
N VAL A 169 3.64 15.46 -3.92
CA VAL A 169 2.78 15.86 -2.79
C VAL A 169 3.20 17.17 -2.16
N ARG A 170 4.05 17.95 -2.86
CA ARG A 170 4.32 19.34 -2.46
C ARG A 170 3.00 20.04 -2.20
N ASP A 171 2.87 20.64 -1.03
CA ASP A 171 1.74 21.51 -0.71
C ASP A 171 1.53 22.44 -1.91
N GLY A 172 0.35 22.32 -2.52
CA GLY A 172 -0.17 23.42 -3.30
C GLY A 172 -0.32 24.55 -2.32
N GLY A 173 0.73 25.38 -2.21
CA GLY A 173 0.66 26.60 -1.44
C GLY A 173 -0.43 27.46 -2.05
N GLU A 174 -1.57 27.51 -1.36
CA GLU A 174 -2.49 28.64 -1.32
C GLU A 174 -2.86 28.90 0.14
#